data_AF-A0A9W6SQX0-F1
#
_entry.id   AF-A0A9W6SQX0-F1
#
_cell.length_a   1.000
_cell.length_b   1.000
_cell.length_c   1.000
_cell.angle_alpha   90.00
_cell.angle_beta   90.00
_cell.angle_gamma   90.00
#
_symmetry.space_group_name_H-M   'P 1'
#
loop_
_entity.id
_entity.type
_entity.pdbx_description
1 polymer ?
#
loop_
_entity_poly.entity_id
_entity_poly.type
_entity_poly.pdbx_seq_one_letter_code
_entity_poly.pdbx_strand_id
1 'polypeptide(L)'
;MSEYAPEAISWLAKEITTAVPNVSGVVILGETRHLYGYHRARNVVSADDYSVVLREDNEGDGWAASALDVPLGPTWLRRMTRRLLEYRDDHRLCAVREFFGTTDGATVLGWDRYFRRPASASTAHLGVLHISFLRRYATDAAALAGVRSVLLGMSTVDPE
;
A
#
# COMPACT_ATOMS: atom_id res chain seq x y z
N MET A 1 -15.19 -12.55 14.26
CA MET A 1 -15.29 -11.59 13.15
C MET A 1 -14.59 -12.19 11.95
N SER A 2 -14.94 -11.79 10.73
CA SER A 2 -14.21 -12.16 9.51
C SER A 2 -13.21 -11.06 9.14
N GLU A 3 -12.19 -11.41 8.35
CA GLU A 3 -11.32 -10.39 7.76
C GLU A 3 -12.11 -9.45 6.83
N TYR A 4 -11.68 -8.20 6.72
CA TYR A 4 -12.38 -7.19 5.93
C TYR A 4 -11.43 -6.11 5.38
N ALA A 5 -11.88 -5.42 4.33
CA ALA A 5 -11.21 -4.25 3.77
C ALA A 5 -11.60 -3.01 4.59
N PRO A 6 -10.67 -2.34 5.27
CA PRO A 6 -10.99 -1.15 6.05
C PRO A 6 -11.54 -0.02 5.20
N GLU A 7 -12.40 0.81 5.80
CA GLU A 7 -12.98 1.98 5.12
C GLU A 7 -11.90 2.94 4.63
N ALA A 8 -10.86 3.19 5.43
CA ALA A 8 -9.78 4.10 5.08
C ALA A 8 -8.97 3.61 3.86
N ILE A 9 -8.67 2.30 3.77
CA ILE A 9 -7.97 1.72 2.60
C ILE A 9 -8.90 1.67 1.39
N SER A 10 -10.18 1.34 1.60
CA SER A 10 -11.20 1.35 0.53
C SER A 10 -11.40 2.75 -0.05
N TRP A 11 -11.36 3.77 0.82
CA TRP A 11 -11.38 5.18 0.41
C TRP A 11 -10.13 5.52 -0.41
N LEU A 12 -8.93 5.16 0.03
CA LEU A 12 -7.70 5.40 -0.73
C LEU A 12 -7.75 4.73 -2.12
N ALA A 13 -8.21 3.47 -2.19
CA ALA A 13 -8.43 2.76 -3.43
C ALA A 13 -9.37 3.53 -4.37
N LYS A 14 -10.50 3.99 -3.84
CA LYS A 14 -11.49 4.80 -4.58
C LYS A 14 -10.86 6.08 -5.12
N GLU A 15 -10.15 6.85 -4.28
CA GLU A 15 -9.49 8.09 -4.68
C GLU A 15 -8.50 7.88 -5.83
N ILE A 16 -7.73 6.79 -5.79
CA ILE A 16 -6.83 6.42 -6.88
C ILE A 16 -7.61 6.09 -8.15
N THR A 17 -8.67 5.28 -8.06
CA THR A 17 -9.50 4.92 -9.23
C THR A 17 -10.23 6.12 -9.83
N THR A 18 -10.59 7.12 -9.02
CA THR A 18 -11.19 8.37 -9.50
C THR A 18 -10.16 9.25 -10.21
N ALA A 19 -8.95 9.36 -9.67
CA ALA A 19 -7.91 10.22 -10.25
C ALA A 19 -7.22 9.61 -11.47
N VAL A 20 -7.24 8.28 -11.60
CA VAL A 20 -6.50 7.55 -12.64
C VAL A 20 -7.48 6.83 -13.58
N PRO A 21 -7.51 7.17 -14.88
CA PRO A 21 -8.41 6.53 -15.81
C PRO A 21 -8.08 5.04 -15.99
N ASN A 22 -9.13 4.23 -16.17
CA ASN A 22 -9.04 2.80 -16.49
C ASN A 22 -8.34 1.93 -15.43
N VAL A 23 -8.41 2.33 -14.15
CA VAL A 23 -8.04 1.43 -13.04
C VAL A 23 -9.23 0.53 -12.72
N SER A 24 -9.03 -0.78 -12.83
CA SER A 24 -9.98 -1.80 -12.40
C SER A 24 -9.23 -2.94 -11.71
N GLY A 25 -9.95 -3.72 -10.88
CA GLY A 25 -9.37 -4.88 -10.20
C GLY A 25 -8.40 -4.54 -9.06
N VAL A 26 -8.64 -3.44 -8.35
CA VAL A 26 -7.88 -3.11 -7.13
C VAL A 26 -8.15 -4.18 -6.07
N VAL A 27 -7.09 -4.74 -5.49
CA VAL A 27 -7.18 -5.79 -4.46
C VAL A 27 -6.74 -5.25 -3.11
N ILE A 28 -7.59 -5.45 -2.10
CA ILE A 28 -7.32 -5.07 -0.70
C ILE A 28 -7.28 -6.32 0.17
N LEU A 29 -8.37 -7.10 0.13
CA LEU A 29 -8.43 -8.40 0.79
C LEU A 29 -7.78 -9.46 -0.08
N GLY A 30 -6.89 -10.23 0.54
CA GLY A 30 -6.20 -11.31 -0.12
C GLY A 30 -7.13 -12.45 -0.51
N GLU A 31 -7.16 -12.78 -1.80
CA GLU A 31 -7.86 -13.96 -2.33
C GLU A 31 -6.93 -15.20 -2.32
N THR A 32 -7.28 -16.26 -3.08
CA THR A 32 -6.54 -17.54 -3.17
C THR A 32 -5.03 -17.43 -3.48
N ARG A 33 -4.54 -16.25 -3.87
CA ARG A 33 -3.12 -15.98 -4.15
C ARG A 33 -2.38 -15.25 -3.02
N HIS A 34 -3.08 -14.61 -2.11
CA HIS A 34 -2.51 -13.85 -1.00
C HIS A 34 -2.80 -14.60 0.30
N LEU A 35 -2.25 -15.80 0.46
CA LEU A 35 -2.52 -16.66 1.62
C LEU A 35 -1.88 -16.16 2.93
N TYR A 36 -1.04 -15.14 2.86
CA TYR A 36 -0.22 -14.61 3.95
C TYR A 36 0.05 -13.10 3.72
N GLY A 37 0.69 -12.44 4.68
CA GLY A 37 1.08 -11.03 4.57
C GLY A 37 -0.05 -10.01 4.80
N TYR A 38 0.20 -8.77 4.40
CA TYR A 38 -0.66 -7.62 4.74
C TYR A 38 -2.04 -7.61 4.07
N HIS A 39 -2.24 -8.36 2.99
CA HIS A 39 -3.57 -8.53 2.38
C HIS A 39 -4.51 -9.40 3.23
N ARG A 40 -3.97 -10.14 4.20
CA ARG A 40 -4.72 -10.92 5.18
C ARG A 40 -4.77 -10.20 6.49
N ALA A 41 -5.81 -10.43 7.29
CA ALA A 41 -5.84 -9.85 8.63
C ALA A 41 -4.86 -10.56 9.58
N ARG A 42 -4.36 -9.85 10.60
CA ARG A 42 -3.40 -10.40 11.58
C ARG A 42 -3.93 -11.66 12.24
N ASN A 43 -5.22 -11.69 12.55
CA ASN A 43 -5.87 -12.80 13.23
C ASN A 43 -6.04 -14.06 12.35
N VAL A 44 -5.68 -13.99 11.06
CA VAL A 44 -5.85 -15.11 10.10
C VAL A 44 -4.51 -15.71 9.66
N VAL A 45 -3.41 -14.98 9.85
CA VAL A 45 -2.07 -15.43 9.46
C VAL A 45 -1.34 -16.04 10.65
N SER A 46 -0.24 -16.72 10.37
CA SER A 46 0.63 -17.27 11.42
C SER A 46 1.32 -16.16 12.22
N ALA A 47 1.66 -16.43 13.48
CA ALA A 47 2.32 -15.47 14.36
C ALA A 47 3.76 -15.10 13.94
N ASP A 48 4.37 -15.89 13.06
CA ASP A 48 5.68 -15.65 12.44
C ASP A 48 5.58 -14.99 11.06
N ASP A 49 4.36 -14.68 10.59
CA ASP A 49 4.15 -13.95 9.35
C ASP A 49 4.81 -12.56 9.43
N TYR A 50 5.57 -12.19 8.40
CA TYR A 50 6.31 -10.93 8.38
C TYR A 50 5.43 -9.69 8.59
N SER A 51 4.12 -9.79 8.31
CA SER A 51 3.13 -8.74 8.53
C SER A 51 2.57 -8.66 9.95
N VAL A 52 3.08 -9.46 10.88
CA VAL A 52 2.65 -9.47 12.30
C VAL A 52 3.81 -9.54 13.29
N VAL A 53 5.07 -9.45 12.85
CA VAL A 53 6.23 -9.49 13.76
C VAL A 53 6.63 -8.13 14.34
N LEU A 54 6.23 -7.02 13.70
CA LEU A 54 6.51 -5.68 14.19
C LEU A 54 5.51 -5.29 15.27
N ARG A 55 5.94 -4.41 16.19
CA ARG A 55 5.05 -3.89 17.24
C ARG A 55 3.86 -3.15 16.64
N GLU A 56 4.11 -2.28 15.66
CA GLU A 56 3.11 -1.50 14.93
C GLU A 56 2.13 -2.39 14.14
N ASP A 57 2.52 -3.62 13.83
CA ASP A 57 1.66 -4.61 13.19
C ASP A 57 0.80 -5.39 14.19
N ASN A 58 1.19 -5.43 15.46
CA ASN A 58 0.38 -6.00 16.54
C ASN A 58 -0.61 -5.00 17.15
N GLU A 59 -0.58 -3.75 16.69
CA GLU A 59 -1.50 -2.69 17.07
C GLU A 59 -2.70 -2.59 16.09
N GLY A 60 -3.73 -1.82 16.46
CA GLY A 60 -4.92 -1.64 15.64
C GLY A 60 -5.82 -2.88 15.51
N ASP A 61 -6.74 -2.83 14.55
CA ASP A 61 -7.73 -3.90 14.34
C ASP A 61 -7.07 -5.15 13.71
N GLY A 62 -7.13 -6.27 14.44
CA GLY A 62 -6.58 -7.55 14.00
C GLY A 62 -7.36 -8.24 12.87
N TRP A 63 -8.56 -7.77 12.52
CA TRP A 63 -9.39 -8.28 11.41
C TRP A 63 -9.31 -7.43 10.14
N ALA A 64 -8.59 -6.31 10.16
CA ALA A 64 -8.35 -5.47 8.99
C ALA A 64 -7.24 -6.04 8.08
N ALA A 65 -7.51 -6.09 6.77
CA ALA A 65 -6.45 -6.12 5.78
C ALA A 65 -5.73 -4.76 5.74
N SER A 66 -4.46 -4.77 5.35
CA SER A 66 -3.55 -3.62 5.46
C SER A 66 -2.64 -3.49 4.24
N ALA A 67 -3.10 -3.91 3.07
CA ALA A 67 -2.38 -3.73 1.81
C ALA A 67 -3.32 -3.37 0.66
N LEU A 68 -2.73 -2.86 -0.41
CA LEU A 68 -3.40 -2.39 -1.62
C LEU A 68 -2.57 -2.75 -2.83
N ASP A 69 -3.16 -3.53 -3.73
CA ASP A 69 -2.63 -3.84 -5.06
C ASP A 69 -3.44 -3.05 -6.09
N VAL A 70 -2.80 -2.10 -6.77
CA VAL A 70 -3.44 -1.24 -7.77
C VAL A 70 -2.92 -1.59 -9.17
N PRO A 71 -3.74 -2.22 -10.03
CA PRO A 71 -3.40 -2.39 -11.44
C PRO A 71 -3.35 -1.03 -12.13
N LEU A 72 -2.22 -0.70 -12.76
CA LEU A 72 -2.00 0.61 -13.35
C LEU A 72 -1.46 0.49 -14.77
N GLY A 73 -1.92 1.38 -15.65
CA GLY A 73 -1.28 1.57 -16.94
C GLY A 73 0.19 2.03 -16.78
N PRO A 74 1.10 1.69 -17.72
CA PRO A 74 2.54 1.89 -17.54
C PRO A 74 2.95 3.33 -17.18
N THR A 75 2.25 4.33 -17.72
CA THR A 75 2.52 5.75 -17.41
C THR A 75 2.25 6.09 -15.94
N TRP A 76 1.13 5.63 -15.40
CA TRP A 76 0.75 5.89 -14.00
C TRP A 76 1.56 5.07 -13.02
N LEU A 77 1.81 3.79 -13.33
CA LEU A 77 2.68 2.94 -12.52
C LEU A 77 4.06 3.56 -12.33
N ARG A 78 4.68 4.01 -13.43
CA ARG A 78 5.97 4.70 -13.38
C ARG A 78 5.92 6.00 -12.61
N ARG A 79 4.88 6.81 -12.81
CA ARG A 79 4.73 8.11 -12.13
C ARG A 79 4.58 7.93 -10.62
N MET A 80 3.69 7.05 -10.17
CA MET A 80 3.45 6.81 -8.76
C MET A 80 4.65 6.15 -8.08
N THR A 81 5.29 5.18 -8.74
CA THR A 81 6.52 4.55 -8.20
C THR A 81 7.64 5.56 -8.02
N ARG A 82 7.85 6.48 -8.98
CA ARG A 82 8.85 7.55 -8.85
C ARG A 82 8.56 8.47 -7.67
N ARG A 83 7.30 8.88 -7.48
CA ARG A 83 6.90 9.73 -6.33
C ARG A 83 7.15 9.01 -5.01
N LEU A 84 6.77 7.75 -4.89
CA LEU A 84 7.02 6.99 -3.66
C LEU A 84 8.52 6.86 -3.37
N LEU A 85 9.36 6.66 -4.39
CA LEU A 85 10.82 6.63 -4.22
C LEU A 85 11.40 8.00 -3.84
N GLU A 86 10.94 9.08 -4.49
CA GLU A 86 11.37 10.46 -4.23
C GLU A 86 11.04 10.88 -2.79
N TYR A 87 9.81 10.61 -2.35
CA TYR A 87 9.27 10.98 -1.03
C TYR A 87 9.34 9.83 -0.02
N ARG A 88 10.22 8.84 -0.20
CA ARG A 88 10.27 7.60 0.63
C ARG A 88 10.47 7.85 2.13
N ASP A 89 11.12 8.95 2.48
CA ASP A 89 11.37 9.38 3.87
C ASP A 89 10.38 10.47 4.35
N ASP A 90 9.38 10.83 3.54
CA ASP A 90 8.39 11.86 3.87
C ASP A 90 7.47 11.39 5.00
N HIS A 91 7.10 12.32 5.90
CA HIS A 91 6.21 12.08 7.03
C HIS A 91 4.81 11.65 6.58
N ARG A 92 4.36 12.10 5.40
CA ARG A 92 3.06 11.72 4.80
C ARG A 92 2.97 10.24 4.48
N LEU A 93 4.11 9.55 4.38
CA LEU A 93 4.16 8.09 4.20
C LEU A 93 4.27 7.34 5.53
N CYS A 94 3.95 7.96 6.68
CA CYS A 94 4.07 7.32 8.00
C CYS A 94 3.37 5.95 8.12
N ALA A 95 2.26 5.77 7.40
CA ALA A 95 1.52 4.52 7.35
C ALA A 95 2.19 3.41 6.52
N VAL A 96 3.02 3.77 5.54
CA VAL A 96 3.58 2.80 4.59
C VAL A 96 4.61 1.91 5.28
N ARG A 97 4.41 0.61 5.17
CA ARG A 97 5.37 -0.43 5.56
C ARG A 97 6.38 -0.64 4.44
N GLU A 98 5.88 -0.90 3.24
CA GLU A 98 6.67 -1.12 2.04
C GLU A 98 5.81 -0.89 0.79
N PHE A 99 6.46 -0.67 -0.35
CA PHE A 99 5.80 -0.62 -1.64
C PHE A 99 6.66 -1.26 -2.73
N PHE A 100 6.01 -1.73 -3.80
CA PHE A 100 6.66 -2.29 -4.98
C PHE A 100 6.00 -1.82 -6.26
N GLY A 101 6.80 -1.53 -7.28
CA GLY A 101 6.33 -1.11 -8.59
C GLY A 101 7.49 -1.07 -9.58
N THR A 102 7.41 -0.20 -10.59
CA THR A 102 8.49 -0.03 -11.57
C THR A 102 8.56 1.39 -12.09
N THR A 103 9.76 1.87 -12.41
CA THR A 103 9.99 3.19 -13.01
C THR A 103 10.37 3.14 -14.49
N ASP A 104 10.63 1.95 -15.04
CA ASP A 104 11.02 1.72 -16.42
C ASP A 104 10.08 0.73 -17.14
N GLY A 105 9.27 -0.04 -16.41
CA GLY A 105 8.43 -1.10 -16.96
C GLY A 105 9.14 -2.45 -17.15
N ALA A 106 10.40 -2.56 -16.72
CA ALA A 106 11.24 -3.74 -16.90
C ALA A 106 11.82 -4.26 -15.57
N THR A 107 12.15 -3.35 -14.66
CA THR A 107 12.73 -3.64 -13.35
C THR A 107 11.72 -3.36 -12.26
N VAL A 108 11.49 -4.35 -11.38
CA VAL A 108 10.72 -4.13 -10.16
C VAL A 108 11.60 -3.43 -9.13
N LEU A 109 11.08 -2.36 -8.55
CA LEU A 109 11.70 -1.61 -7.47
C LEU A 109 10.83 -1.75 -6.22
N GLY A 110 11.48 -1.90 -5.07
CA GLY A 110 10.82 -1.96 -3.78
C GLY A 110 11.53 -1.12 -2.74
N TRP A 111 10.77 -0.58 -1.80
CA TRP A 111 11.31 0.11 -0.64
C TRP A 111 10.59 -0.32 0.62
N ASP A 112 11.37 -0.79 1.59
CA ASP A 112 10.94 -1.05 2.95
C ASP A 112 11.11 0.26 3.73
N ARG A 113 10.00 0.93 4.03
CA ARG A 113 10.04 2.22 4.72
C ARG A 113 10.39 2.07 6.19
N TYR A 114 9.92 1.01 6.85
CA TYR A 114 10.16 0.79 8.28
C TYR A 114 11.66 0.59 8.58
N PHE A 115 12.34 -0.25 7.79
CA PHE A 115 13.78 -0.49 7.91
C PHE A 115 14.64 0.43 7.04
N ARG A 116 14.02 1.32 6.26
CA ARG A 116 14.67 2.33 5.40
C ARG A 116 15.69 1.72 4.44
N ARG A 117 15.28 0.68 3.73
CA ARG A 117 16.16 -0.05 2.80
C ARG A 117 15.42 -0.50 1.54
N PRO A 118 16.15 -0.78 0.44
CA PRO A 118 15.57 -1.44 -0.72
C PRO A 118 14.94 -2.78 -0.33
N ALA A 119 13.81 -3.08 -0.95
CA ALA A 119 13.11 -4.35 -0.80
C ALA A 119 13.02 -5.06 -2.15
N SER A 120 13.02 -6.39 -2.12
CA SER A 120 12.90 -7.22 -3.31
C SER A 120 11.48 -7.78 -3.43
N ALA A 121 10.98 -7.89 -4.65
CA ALA A 121 9.69 -8.52 -4.93
C ALA A 121 9.70 -9.22 -6.29
N SER A 122 8.68 -10.05 -6.52
CA SER A 122 8.48 -10.77 -7.77
C SER A 122 8.12 -9.83 -8.93
N THR A 123 8.29 -10.32 -10.16
CA THR A 123 7.97 -9.59 -11.40
C THR A 123 6.47 -9.30 -11.60
N ALA A 124 5.58 -9.83 -10.75
CA ALA A 124 4.15 -9.51 -10.77
C ALA A 124 3.88 -7.99 -10.62
N HIS A 125 4.82 -7.26 -10.01
CA HIS A 125 4.74 -5.81 -9.79
C HIS A 125 5.09 -4.96 -11.03
N LEU A 126 5.34 -5.56 -12.20
CA LEU A 126 5.53 -4.81 -13.44
C LEU A 126 4.23 -4.22 -14.01
N GLY A 127 3.06 -4.70 -13.56
CA GLY A 127 1.74 -4.17 -13.94
C GLY A 127 0.88 -3.69 -12.76
N VAL A 128 1.38 -3.81 -11.53
CA VAL A 128 0.65 -3.53 -10.30
C VAL A 128 1.55 -2.73 -9.37
N LEU A 129 1.01 -1.65 -8.81
CA LEU A 129 1.61 -0.97 -7.66
C LEU A 129 1.11 -1.66 -6.39
N HIS A 130 2.01 -2.32 -5.67
CA HIS A 130 1.73 -2.87 -4.34
C HIS A 130 2.13 -1.87 -3.27
N ILE A 131 1.27 -1.69 -2.27
CA ILE A 131 1.55 -0.88 -1.08
C ILE A 131 1.03 -1.64 0.15
N SER A 132 1.91 -1.92 1.10
CA SER A 132 1.55 -2.41 2.42
C SER A 132 1.60 -1.27 3.43
N PHE A 133 0.66 -1.29 4.38
CA PHE A 133 0.56 -0.34 5.49
C PHE A 133 0.81 -1.06 6.81
N LEU A 134 1.46 -0.38 7.76
CA LEU A 134 1.55 -0.87 9.14
C LEU A 134 0.14 -0.98 9.71
N ARG A 135 -0.19 -2.10 10.36
CA ARG A 135 -1.59 -2.42 10.71
C ARG A 135 -2.23 -1.41 11.66
N ARG A 136 -1.44 -0.75 12.52
CA ARG A 136 -1.93 0.36 13.36
C ARG A 136 -2.58 1.52 12.60
N TYR A 137 -2.28 1.68 11.32
CA TYR A 137 -2.84 2.74 10.46
C TYR A 137 -3.87 2.22 9.45
N ALA A 138 -4.22 0.93 9.48
CA ALA A 138 -5.15 0.33 8.50
C ALA A 138 -6.53 1.00 8.48
N THR A 139 -6.95 1.59 9.60
CA THR A 139 -8.21 2.34 9.75
C THR A 139 -8.00 3.86 9.89
N ASP A 140 -6.76 4.36 9.77
CA ASP A 140 -6.42 5.76 9.96
C ASP A 140 -6.54 6.56 8.65
N ALA A 141 -7.68 7.23 8.47
CA ALA A 141 -7.96 8.02 7.28
C ALA A 141 -6.98 9.20 7.10
N ALA A 142 -6.51 9.83 8.19
CA ALA A 142 -5.60 10.96 8.10
C ALA A 142 -4.21 10.51 7.62
N ALA A 143 -3.72 9.39 8.14
CA ALA A 143 -2.45 8.81 7.70
C ALA A 143 -2.53 8.38 6.21
N LEU A 144 -3.63 7.75 5.78
CA LEU A 144 -3.82 7.37 4.38
C LEU A 144 -4.07 8.56 3.44
N ALA A 145 -4.58 9.68 3.94
CA ALA A 145 -4.65 10.92 3.17
C ALA A 145 -3.27 11.50 2.86
N GLY A 146 -2.32 11.36 3.79
CA GLY A 146 -0.91 11.64 3.53
C GLY A 146 -0.38 10.80 2.36
N VAL A 147 -0.63 9.49 2.38
CA VAL A 147 -0.22 8.59 1.29
C VAL A 147 -0.86 8.98 -0.04
N ARG A 148 -2.17 9.25 -0.06
CA ARG A 148 -2.90 9.75 -1.24
C ARG A 148 -2.20 10.97 -1.85
N SER A 149 -1.84 11.95 -1.03
CA SER A 149 -1.21 13.19 -1.52
C SER A 149 0.10 12.92 -2.26
N VAL A 150 0.92 11.99 -1.76
CA VAL A 150 2.18 11.60 -2.40
C VAL A 150 1.91 10.83 -3.69
N LEU A 151 1.00 9.85 -3.68
CA LEU A 151 0.66 9.05 -4.86
C LEU A 151 0.14 9.91 -6.01
N LEU A 152 -0.81 10.80 -5.71
CA LEU A 152 -1.46 11.66 -6.69
C LEU A 152 -0.64 12.91 -7.04
N GLY A 153 0.41 13.22 -6.26
CA GLY A 153 1.27 14.37 -6.46
C GLY A 153 0.57 15.69 -6.12
N MET A 154 -0.25 15.66 -5.08
CA MET A 154 -0.90 16.85 -4.54
C MET A 154 0.12 17.65 -3.73
N SER A 155 0.17 18.95 -3.97
CA SER A 155 0.87 19.91 -3.11
C SER A 155 0.27 19.88 -1.70
N THR A 156 1.04 20.28 -0.68
CA THR A 156 0.57 20.45 0.72
C THR A 156 -0.40 21.64 0.90
N VAL A 157 -0.99 22.11 -0.19
CA VAL A 157 -2.02 23.15 -0.32
C VAL A 157 -2.92 22.54 -1.41
N ASP A 158 -4.13 22.06 -1.14
CA ASP A 158 -5.27 22.84 -0.63
C ASP A 158 -6.26 21.98 0.19
N PRO A 159 -6.89 22.56 1.24
CA PRO A 159 -8.27 22.26 1.60
C PRO A 159 -9.21 23.19 0.82
N GLU A 160 -10.24 22.64 0.17
CA GLU A 160 -11.52 23.37 0.06
C GLU A 160 -12.33 23.15 1.33
#